data_AF-A0A8C8X938-F1
#
_entry.id   AF-A0A8C8X938-F1
#
_cell.length_a   1.000
_cell.length_b   1.000
_cell.length_c   1.000
_cell.angle_alpha   90.00
_cell.angle_beta   90.00
_cell.angle_gamma   90.00
#
_symmetry.space_group_name_H-M   'P 1'
#
loop_
_entity.id
_entity.type
_entity.pdbx_description
1 polymer ?
#
loop_
_entity_poly.entity_id
_entity_poly.type
_entity_poly.pdbx_seq_one_letter_code
_entity_poly.pdbx_strand_id
1 'polypeptide(L)'
;MADGEFGYVLTLARDYTKHVLQGPQPGCHPSRVSQVLQDVAFSVQGEVEKQLKPCLDKFHVGSVDTARTMFHQVMEKEFEDGIINWGRIVTIFAFEGILIKKLLQERIVPDADAFKVSYFVAEFITKHTGEWIRQNGGWENGFVRKFEPKSGWLTFLEVTGKICKVIAHSQYQKSKRISIFLSMPDEVETEEIIRDIFRQGKTCFVPRYRFQNNHMDMLRLTSPDEISLLPRTSWNILQPGEDEVREEALSTGGLDLIFVPGLGFDKHGNRLGRGKGYYDSYLTRCLQQRDSKPYTVALAFREQMCLRVPVDEHDVRVDEVLYEDST
;
A
#
# COMPACT_ATOMS: atom_id res chain seq x y z
N MET A 1 9.52 -4.17 -31.69
CA MET A 1 9.64 -3.80 -30.27
C MET A 1 10.53 -4.83 -29.59
N ALA A 2 11.23 -4.46 -28.52
CA ALA A 2 11.65 -5.37 -27.42
C ALA A 2 13.14 -5.69 -27.17
N ASP A 3 14.12 -5.40 -28.05
CA ASP A 3 15.53 -5.78 -27.71
C ASP A 3 16.14 -4.92 -26.59
N GLY A 4 15.86 -3.61 -26.59
CA GLY A 4 16.35 -2.70 -25.54
C GLY A 4 15.64 -2.86 -24.19
N GLU A 5 14.36 -3.24 -24.21
CA GLU A 5 13.56 -3.43 -22.99
C GLU A 5 13.92 -4.74 -22.30
N PHE A 6 14.01 -5.84 -23.06
CA PHE A 6 14.49 -7.11 -22.54
C PHE A 6 15.91 -6.99 -21.97
N GLY A 7 16.83 -6.31 -22.69
CA GLY A 7 18.19 -6.09 -22.23
C GLY A 7 18.28 -5.29 -20.91
N TYR A 8 17.39 -4.32 -20.72
CA TYR A 8 17.31 -3.55 -19.48
C TYR A 8 16.79 -4.39 -18.31
N VAL A 9 15.68 -5.10 -18.50
CA VAL A 9 15.10 -5.99 -17.48
C VAL A 9 16.07 -7.12 -17.11
N LEU A 10 16.76 -7.69 -18.10
CA LEU A 10 17.79 -8.70 -17.87
C LEU A 10 18.94 -8.15 -17.01
N THR A 11 19.34 -6.90 -17.22
CA THR A 11 20.34 -6.25 -16.35
C THR A 11 19.85 -6.16 -14.91
N LEU A 12 18.60 -5.74 -14.69
CA LEU A 12 18.01 -5.68 -13.34
C LEU A 12 17.96 -7.04 -12.64
N ALA A 13 17.51 -8.08 -13.34
CA ALA A 13 17.44 -9.44 -12.80
C ALA A 13 18.84 -9.97 -12.44
N ARG A 14 19.83 -9.73 -13.31
CA ARG A 14 21.23 -10.10 -13.04
C ARG A 14 21.82 -9.37 -11.86
N ASP A 15 21.56 -8.06 -11.76
CA ASP A 15 22.07 -7.25 -10.64
C ASP A 15 21.43 -7.68 -9.32
N TYR A 16 20.14 -8.03 -9.31
CA TYR A 16 19.48 -8.62 -8.15
C TYR A 16 20.07 -9.97 -7.76
N THR A 17 20.22 -10.89 -8.73
CA THR A 17 20.83 -12.21 -8.48
C THR A 17 22.24 -12.07 -7.92
N LYS A 18 23.08 -11.17 -8.45
CA LYS A 18 24.41 -10.89 -7.88
C LYS A 18 24.34 -10.38 -6.44
N HIS A 19 23.40 -9.46 -6.16
CA HIS A 19 23.19 -8.93 -4.81
C HIS A 19 22.85 -10.06 -3.81
N VAL A 20 21.95 -10.97 -4.20
CA VAL A 20 21.58 -12.14 -3.39
C VAL A 20 22.76 -13.10 -3.16
N LEU A 21 23.61 -13.30 -4.17
CA LEU A 21 24.73 -14.24 -4.13
C LEU A 21 25.95 -13.72 -3.34
N GLN A 22 26.29 -12.44 -3.50
CA GLN A 22 27.59 -11.91 -3.12
C GLN A 22 27.54 -10.68 -2.19
N GLY A 23 26.34 -10.21 -1.84
CA GLY A 23 26.17 -8.95 -1.11
C GLY A 23 26.64 -7.72 -1.91
N PRO A 24 26.72 -6.53 -1.28
CA PRO A 24 27.14 -5.30 -1.96
C PRO A 24 28.59 -5.42 -2.46
N GLN A 25 28.79 -5.31 -3.79
CA GLN A 25 30.12 -5.42 -4.39
C GLN A 25 30.85 -4.06 -4.44
N PRO A 26 32.10 -3.95 -3.99
CA PRO A 26 32.88 -2.72 -4.10
C PRO A 26 33.33 -2.47 -5.55
N GLY A 27 32.96 -1.33 -6.14
CA GLY A 27 33.51 -0.83 -7.41
C GLY A 27 32.60 -0.91 -8.64
N CYS A 28 31.45 -1.60 -8.57
CA CYS A 28 30.39 -1.52 -9.57
C CYS A 28 29.15 -0.94 -8.90
N HIS A 29 28.84 0.33 -9.16
CA HIS A 29 27.63 0.93 -8.62
C HIS A 29 26.45 0.50 -9.48
N PRO A 30 25.53 -0.36 -8.98
CA PRO A 30 24.31 -0.67 -9.70
C PRO A 30 23.54 0.61 -10.02
N SER A 31 22.76 0.60 -11.11
CA SER A 31 21.90 1.74 -11.45
C SER A 31 20.98 2.10 -10.27
N ARG A 32 20.51 3.36 -10.23
CA ARG A 32 19.56 3.82 -9.20
C ARG A 32 18.34 2.90 -9.09
N VAL A 33 17.76 2.52 -10.24
CA VAL A 33 16.65 1.54 -10.30
C VAL A 33 17.05 0.23 -9.64
N SER A 34 18.22 -0.30 -9.96
CA SER A 34 18.70 -1.57 -9.40
C SER A 34 18.95 -1.49 -7.89
N GLN A 35 19.41 -0.35 -7.37
CA GLN A 35 19.58 -0.16 -5.92
C GLN A 35 18.23 -0.22 -5.19
N VAL A 36 17.27 0.58 -5.64
CA VAL A 36 15.91 0.60 -5.07
C VAL A 36 15.25 -0.78 -5.20
N LEU A 37 15.41 -1.45 -6.35
CA LEU A 37 14.88 -2.79 -6.56
C LEU A 37 15.50 -3.82 -5.61
N GLN A 38 16.82 -3.78 -5.42
CA GLN A 38 17.52 -4.68 -4.50
C GLN A 38 16.98 -4.52 -3.08
N ASP A 39 16.87 -3.29 -2.58
CA ASP A 39 16.40 -3.03 -1.21
C ASP A 39 14.99 -3.60 -0.97
N VAL A 40 14.07 -3.31 -1.89
CA VAL A 40 12.66 -3.72 -1.74
C VAL A 40 12.50 -5.22 -1.96
N ALA A 41 13.07 -5.77 -3.04
CA ALA A 41 12.93 -7.19 -3.36
C ALA A 41 13.63 -8.08 -2.34
N PHE A 42 14.78 -7.66 -1.79
CA PHE A 42 15.48 -8.41 -0.74
C PHE A 42 14.68 -8.42 0.57
N SER A 43 14.02 -7.31 0.92
CA SER A 43 13.10 -7.25 2.06
C SER A 43 11.91 -8.21 1.89
N VAL A 44 11.25 -8.17 0.72
CA VAL A 44 10.14 -9.08 0.39
C VAL A 44 10.59 -10.53 0.40
N GLN A 45 11.76 -10.83 -0.20
CA GLN A 45 12.34 -12.17 -0.19
C GLN A 45 12.54 -12.70 1.23
N GLY A 46 13.10 -11.90 2.14
CA GLY A 46 13.31 -12.30 3.53
C GLY A 46 12.00 -12.65 4.25
N GLU A 47 10.94 -11.86 4.03
CA GLU A 47 9.63 -12.14 4.64
C GLU A 47 8.98 -13.40 4.05
N VAL A 48 9.08 -13.60 2.73
CA VAL A 48 8.59 -14.82 2.05
C VAL A 48 9.34 -16.06 2.55
N GLU A 49 10.66 -16.01 2.64
CA GLU A 49 11.48 -17.10 3.16
C GLU A 49 11.10 -17.45 4.60
N LYS A 50 10.79 -16.46 5.43
CA LYS A 50 10.37 -16.63 6.82
C LYS A 50 8.98 -17.25 6.93
N GLN A 51 7.98 -16.70 6.24
CA GLN A 51 6.59 -17.14 6.36
C GLN A 51 6.34 -18.49 5.68
N LEU A 52 6.97 -18.72 4.52
CA LEU A 52 6.77 -19.92 3.73
C LEU A 52 7.86 -20.98 3.97
N LYS A 53 8.71 -20.82 4.99
CA LYS A 53 9.77 -21.78 5.31
C LYS A 53 9.32 -23.26 5.27
N PRO A 54 8.21 -23.67 5.92
CA PRO A 54 7.79 -25.08 5.94
C PRO A 54 7.38 -25.61 4.54
N CYS A 55 6.94 -24.71 3.67
CA CYS A 55 6.61 -25.01 2.28
C CYS A 55 7.90 -25.11 1.46
N LEU A 56 8.76 -24.09 1.56
CA LEU A 56 10.02 -23.99 0.85
C LEU A 56 10.95 -25.16 1.17
N ASP A 57 11.03 -25.63 2.42
CA ASP A 57 11.90 -26.75 2.81
C ASP A 57 11.50 -28.08 2.10
N LYS A 58 10.29 -28.19 1.56
CA LYS A 58 9.80 -29.39 0.84
C LYS A 58 10.15 -29.43 -0.63
N PHE A 59 10.54 -28.30 -1.22
CA PHE A 59 10.83 -28.21 -2.66
C PHE A 59 12.33 -28.14 -2.91
N HIS A 60 12.81 -29.08 -3.71
CA HIS A 60 14.21 -29.19 -4.11
C HIS A 60 14.42 -28.64 -5.52
N VAL A 61 15.40 -27.74 -5.67
CA VAL A 61 15.73 -27.10 -6.96
C VAL A 61 17.08 -27.62 -7.43
N GLY A 62 17.09 -28.83 -8.00
CA GLY A 62 18.33 -29.52 -8.40
C GLY A 62 18.91 -29.09 -9.75
N SER A 63 18.15 -28.33 -10.56
CA SER A 63 18.59 -27.91 -11.91
C SER A 63 17.96 -26.59 -12.33
N VAL A 64 18.56 -25.93 -13.32
CA VAL A 64 18.00 -24.70 -13.94
C VAL A 64 16.64 -24.96 -14.57
N ASP A 65 16.41 -26.14 -15.15
CA ASP A 65 15.13 -26.48 -15.77
C ASP A 65 14.03 -26.71 -14.72
N THR A 66 14.39 -27.28 -13.56
CA THR A 66 13.49 -27.35 -12.40
C THR A 66 13.14 -25.95 -11.90
N ALA A 67 14.14 -25.06 -11.78
CA ALA A 67 13.92 -23.67 -11.38
C ALA A 67 12.99 -22.94 -12.36
N ARG A 68 13.21 -23.10 -13.66
CA ARG A 68 12.35 -22.53 -14.72
C ARG A 68 10.91 -23.03 -14.60
N THR A 69 10.74 -24.34 -14.44
CA THR A 69 9.39 -24.95 -14.34
C THR A 69 8.64 -24.42 -13.12
N MET A 70 9.30 -24.40 -11.96
CA MET A 70 8.71 -23.88 -10.73
C MET A 70 8.40 -22.38 -10.84
N PHE A 71 9.31 -21.60 -11.42
CA PHE A 71 9.09 -20.18 -11.70
C PHE A 71 7.81 -19.96 -12.48
N HIS A 72 7.66 -20.60 -13.65
CA HIS A 72 6.46 -20.41 -14.46
C HIS A 72 5.19 -20.87 -13.75
N GLN A 73 5.20 -22.00 -13.03
CA GLN A 73 4.03 -22.46 -12.29
C GLN A 73 3.58 -21.46 -11.22
N VAL A 74 4.52 -20.87 -10.48
CA VAL A 74 4.19 -19.88 -9.43
C VAL A 74 3.74 -18.57 -10.06
N MET A 75 4.45 -18.07 -11.07
CA MET A 75 4.13 -16.79 -11.70
C MET A 75 2.83 -16.85 -12.51
N GLU A 76 2.53 -17.96 -13.19
CA GLU A 76 1.24 -18.14 -13.87
C GLU A 76 0.08 -18.09 -12.89
N LYS A 77 0.25 -18.67 -11.69
CA LYS A 77 -0.75 -18.61 -10.62
C LYS A 77 -0.86 -17.24 -9.97
N GLU A 78 0.24 -16.56 -9.74
CA GLU A 78 0.24 -15.23 -9.13
C GLU A 78 -0.45 -14.17 -10.01
N PHE A 79 -0.35 -14.31 -11.33
CA PHE A 79 -0.90 -13.37 -12.31
C PHE A 79 -2.17 -13.88 -13.02
N GLU A 80 -2.80 -14.97 -12.52
CA GLU A 80 -3.97 -15.58 -13.18
C GLU A 80 -5.22 -14.68 -13.20
N ASP A 81 -5.31 -13.75 -12.25
CA ASP A 81 -6.40 -12.76 -12.15
C ASP A 81 -6.24 -11.55 -13.09
N GLY A 82 -5.13 -11.47 -13.83
CA GLY A 82 -4.83 -10.39 -14.77
C GLY A 82 -4.43 -9.05 -14.11
N ILE A 83 -4.31 -8.98 -12.79
CA ILE A 83 -3.95 -7.74 -12.09
C ILE A 83 -2.42 -7.60 -12.08
N ILE A 84 -1.94 -6.48 -12.63
CA ILE A 84 -0.51 -6.13 -12.63
C ILE A 84 -0.31 -4.86 -11.79
N ASN A 85 0.64 -4.90 -10.87
CA ASN A 85 1.11 -3.75 -10.11
C ASN A 85 2.58 -3.92 -9.73
N TRP A 86 3.24 -2.84 -9.31
CA TRP A 86 4.66 -2.89 -8.97
C TRP A 86 4.99 -3.84 -7.80
N GLY A 87 4.09 -4.01 -6.84
CA GLY A 87 4.29 -4.96 -5.73
C GLY A 87 4.42 -6.40 -6.23
N ARG A 88 3.54 -6.81 -7.14
CA ARG A 88 3.63 -8.12 -7.81
C ARG A 88 4.82 -8.23 -8.77
N ILE A 89 5.29 -7.13 -9.35
CA ILE A 89 6.53 -7.17 -10.15
C ILE A 89 7.74 -7.42 -9.25
N VAL A 90 7.77 -6.83 -8.05
CA VAL A 90 8.83 -7.05 -7.05
C VAL A 90 8.87 -8.50 -6.57
N THR A 91 7.74 -9.17 -6.40
CA THR A 91 7.70 -10.58 -5.97
C THR A 91 8.34 -11.51 -7.00
N ILE A 92 8.32 -11.17 -8.29
CA ILE A 92 9.04 -11.91 -9.35
C ILE A 92 10.54 -11.96 -9.04
N PHE A 93 11.16 -10.81 -8.72
CA PHE A 93 12.58 -10.74 -8.34
C PHE A 93 12.83 -11.42 -7.01
N ALA A 94 11.97 -11.20 -6.01
CA ALA A 94 12.11 -11.88 -4.72
C ALA A 94 12.11 -13.41 -4.89
N PHE A 95 11.25 -13.94 -5.76
CA PHE A 95 11.19 -15.37 -6.05
C PHE A 95 12.39 -15.86 -6.87
N GLU A 96 12.91 -15.08 -7.82
CA GLU A 96 14.20 -15.33 -8.49
C GLU A 96 15.31 -15.56 -7.45
N GLY A 97 15.42 -14.68 -6.45
CA GLY A 97 16.43 -14.80 -5.39
C GLY A 97 16.28 -16.05 -4.53
N ILE A 98 15.04 -16.48 -4.26
CA ILE A 98 14.76 -17.76 -3.56
C ILE A 98 15.24 -18.94 -4.40
N LEU A 99 14.94 -18.96 -5.70
CA LEU A 99 15.36 -20.03 -6.61
C LEU A 99 16.89 -20.11 -6.70
N ILE A 100 17.56 -18.96 -6.78
CA ILE A 100 19.02 -18.88 -6.80
C ILE A 100 19.65 -19.41 -5.50
N LYS A 101 19.14 -19.02 -4.33
CA LYS A 101 19.64 -19.54 -3.04
C LYS A 101 19.45 -21.03 -2.90
N LYS A 102 18.33 -21.57 -3.38
CA LYS A 102 18.10 -23.02 -3.40
C LYS A 102 19.03 -23.76 -4.36
N LEU A 103 19.24 -23.21 -5.55
CA LEU A 103 20.21 -23.75 -6.50
C LEU A 103 21.63 -23.78 -5.91
N LEU A 104 22.00 -22.80 -5.08
CA LEU A 104 23.28 -22.75 -4.37
C LEU A 104 23.41 -23.77 -3.23
N GLN A 105 22.35 -23.97 -2.46
CA GLN A 105 22.39 -24.89 -1.31
C GLN A 105 22.64 -26.33 -1.76
N GLU A 106 22.21 -26.68 -2.96
CA GLU A 106 22.32 -28.02 -3.52
C GLU A 106 23.61 -28.23 -4.36
N ARG A 107 24.28 -27.13 -4.77
CA ARG A 107 25.51 -27.15 -5.59
C ARG A 107 26.19 -25.78 -5.68
N ILE A 108 27.48 -25.74 -6.02
CA ILE A 108 28.12 -24.50 -6.49
C ILE A 108 27.37 -24.05 -7.76
N VAL A 109 26.76 -22.86 -7.74
CA VAL A 109 26.07 -22.29 -8.91
C VAL A 109 27.11 -21.64 -9.81
N PRO A 110 27.33 -22.14 -11.04
CA PRO A 110 28.17 -21.43 -12.00
C PRO A 110 27.49 -20.12 -12.42
N ASP A 111 28.26 -19.08 -12.74
CA ASP A 111 27.74 -17.81 -13.26
C ASP A 111 26.79 -18.00 -14.45
N ALA A 112 27.01 -19.04 -15.26
CA ALA A 112 26.16 -19.41 -16.38
C ALA A 112 24.74 -19.85 -15.97
N ASP A 113 24.58 -20.48 -14.80
CA ASP A 113 23.27 -20.93 -14.31
C ASP A 113 22.50 -19.77 -13.68
N ALA A 114 23.18 -18.90 -12.94
CA ALA A 114 22.62 -17.63 -12.47
C ALA A 114 22.11 -16.77 -13.63
N PHE A 115 22.89 -16.68 -14.71
CA PHE A 115 22.49 -15.98 -15.93
C PHE A 115 21.22 -16.58 -16.57
N LYS A 116 21.13 -17.91 -16.68
CA LYS A 116 19.95 -18.57 -17.25
C LYS A 116 18.68 -18.32 -16.43
N VAL A 117 18.81 -18.22 -15.11
CA VAL A 117 17.70 -17.87 -14.23
C VAL A 117 17.20 -16.46 -14.50
N SER A 118 18.10 -15.46 -14.45
CA SER A 118 17.76 -14.08 -14.78
C SER A 118 17.20 -13.94 -16.21
N TYR A 119 17.64 -14.78 -17.15
CA TYR A 119 17.14 -14.78 -18.53
C TYR A 119 15.64 -15.10 -18.62
N PHE A 120 15.20 -16.24 -18.06
CA PHE A 120 13.77 -16.60 -18.14
C PHE A 120 12.89 -15.68 -17.28
N VAL A 121 13.44 -15.10 -16.21
CA VAL A 121 12.76 -14.05 -15.42
C VAL A 121 12.51 -12.81 -16.27
N ALA A 122 13.55 -12.32 -16.96
CA ALA A 122 13.44 -11.18 -17.84
C ALA A 122 12.48 -11.44 -19.01
N GLU A 123 12.46 -12.66 -19.54
CA GLU A 123 11.52 -13.07 -20.58
C GLU A 123 10.08 -12.97 -20.09
N PHE A 124 9.79 -13.49 -18.89
CA PHE A 124 8.46 -13.42 -18.29
C PHE A 124 8.02 -11.97 -18.05
N ILE A 125 8.86 -11.15 -17.42
CA ILE A 125 8.54 -9.73 -17.14
C ILE A 125 8.27 -8.99 -18.45
N THR A 126 9.17 -9.11 -19.43
CA THR A 126 9.04 -8.40 -20.71
C THR A 126 7.75 -8.81 -21.44
N LYS A 127 7.42 -10.11 -21.43
CA LYS A 127 6.25 -10.65 -22.13
C LYS A 127 4.93 -10.34 -21.43
N HIS A 128 4.88 -10.43 -20.11
CA HIS A 128 3.62 -10.41 -19.36
C HIS A 128 3.35 -9.07 -18.66
N THR A 129 4.37 -8.28 -18.34
CA THR A 129 4.21 -7.02 -17.60
C THR A 129 4.80 -5.79 -18.31
N GLY A 130 5.59 -5.97 -19.38
CA GLY A 130 6.27 -4.89 -20.09
C GLY A 130 5.35 -3.76 -20.56
N GLU A 131 4.20 -4.09 -21.17
CA GLU A 131 3.25 -3.05 -21.59
C GLU A 131 2.72 -2.24 -20.41
N TRP A 132 2.33 -2.91 -19.32
CA TRP A 132 1.85 -2.25 -18.11
C TRP A 132 2.95 -1.36 -17.49
N ILE A 133 4.18 -1.85 -17.42
CA ILE A 133 5.35 -1.09 -16.93
C ILE A 133 5.49 0.21 -17.71
N ARG A 134 5.44 0.16 -19.05
CA ARG A 134 5.55 1.33 -19.91
C ARG A 134 4.41 2.32 -19.67
N GLN A 135 3.17 1.84 -19.57
CA GLN A 135 2.00 2.69 -19.33
C GLN A 135 2.03 3.36 -17.94
N ASN A 136 2.75 2.79 -16.98
CA ASN A 136 2.87 3.28 -15.61
C ASN A 136 4.20 3.99 -15.32
N GLY A 137 4.81 4.60 -16.33
CA GLY A 137 5.99 5.46 -16.16
C GLY A 137 7.34 4.73 -16.21
N GLY A 138 7.36 3.43 -16.48
CA GLY A 138 8.59 2.64 -16.57
C GLY A 138 9.32 2.52 -15.23
N TRP A 139 10.56 2.03 -15.30
CA TRP A 139 11.36 1.78 -14.09
C TRP A 139 11.82 3.06 -13.37
N GLU A 140 12.15 4.13 -14.11
CA GLU A 140 12.61 5.39 -13.51
C GLU A 140 11.43 6.25 -13.00
N ASN A 141 10.44 6.55 -13.84
CA ASN A 141 9.36 7.46 -13.46
C ASN A 141 8.17 6.76 -12.79
N GLY A 142 8.10 5.43 -12.85
CA GLY A 142 7.10 4.61 -12.17
C GLY A 142 7.65 3.95 -10.92
N PHE A 143 8.54 2.97 -11.10
CA PHE A 143 9.04 2.15 -10.00
C PHE A 143 9.85 2.94 -8.97
N VAL A 144 10.92 3.64 -9.38
CA VAL A 144 11.78 4.39 -8.44
C VAL A 144 10.98 5.46 -7.70
N ARG A 145 10.11 6.21 -8.37
CA ARG A 145 9.25 7.21 -7.69
C ARG A 145 8.38 6.62 -6.59
N LYS A 146 7.94 5.37 -6.74
CA LYS A 146 7.05 4.69 -5.79
C LYS A 146 7.81 4.08 -4.62
N PHE A 147 9.03 3.59 -4.83
CA PHE A 147 9.75 2.75 -3.86
C PHE A 147 11.04 3.36 -3.32
N GLU A 148 11.58 4.40 -3.95
CA GLU A 148 12.77 5.06 -3.42
C GLU A 148 12.44 5.70 -2.07
N PRO A 149 13.27 5.49 -1.04
CA PRO A 149 13.11 6.16 0.23
C PRO A 149 13.09 7.68 0.00
N LYS A 150 11.92 8.29 0.25
CA LYS A 150 11.83 9.75 0.21
C LYS A 150 12.74 10.30 1.31
N SER A 151 13.53 11.33 0.97
CA SER A 151 14.29 12.07 1.98
C SER A 151 13.35 12.47 3.13
N GLY A 152 13.80 12.34 4.38
CA GLY A 152 12.98 12.73 5.54
C GLY A 152 12.47 14.18 5.42
N TRP A 153 13.22 15.05 4.74
CA TRP A 153 12.79 16.41 4.40
C TRP A 153 11.65 16.47 3.38
N LEU A 154 11.69 15.64 2.32
CA LEU A 154 10.61 15.53 1.34
C LEU A 154 9.35 14.96 1.99
N THR A 155 9.49 13.89 2.78
CA THR A 155 8.38 13.33 3.56
C THR A 155 7.80 14.37 4.53
N PHE A 156 8.66 15.14 5.20
CA PHE A 156 8.23 16.24 6.06
C PHE A 156 7.44 17.29 5.29
N LEU A 157 7.89 17.72 4.11
CA LEU A 157 7.18 18.71 3.29
C LEU A 157 5.84 18.19 2.76
N GLU A 158 5.77 16.93 2.34
CA GLU A 158 4.53 16.27 1.89
C GLU A 158 3.51 16.19 3.03
N VAL A 159 3.93 15.60 4.17
CA VAL A 159 3.10 15.48 5.37
C VAL A 159 2.65 16.85 5.86
N THR A 160 3.58 17.81 5.98
CA THR A 160 3.26 19.19 6.39
C THR A 160 2.31 19.85 5.40
N GLY A 161 2.52 19.68 4.10
CA GLY A 161 1.67 20.25 3.05
C GLY A 161 0.23 19.76 3.15
N LYS A 162 0.01 18.46 3.37
CA LYS A 162 -1.33 17.89 3.60
C LYS A 162 -1.96 18.40 4.88
N ILE A 163 -1.22 18.42 5.98
CA ILE A 163 -1.70 18.95 7.26
C ILE A 163 -2.11 20.41 7.09
N CYS A 164 -1.29 21.25 6.45
CA CYS A 164 -1.61 22.64 6.16
C CYS A 164 -2.87 22.79 5.30
N LYS A 165 -3.06 21.94 4.28
CA LYS A 165 -4.28 21.94 3.47
C LYS A 165 -5.51 21.61 4.31
N VAL A 166 -5.44 20.59 5.16
CA VAL A 166 -6.55 20.20 6.04
C VAL A 166 -6.86 21.31 7.04
N ILE A 167 -5.84 21.85 7.72
CA ILE A 167 -6.01 22.91 8.72
C ILE A 167 -6.56 24.18 8.05
N ALA A 168 -6.11 24.55 6.85
CA ALA A 168 -6.65 25.70 6.13
C ALA A 168 -8.06 25.47 5.54
N HIS A 169 -8.55 24.23 5.53
CA HIS A 169 -9.79 23.87 4.87
C HIS A 169 -11.02 24.47 5.58
N SER A 170 -11.91 25.11 4.82
CA SER A 170 -13.04 25.86 5.40
C SER A 170 -14.03 24.98 6.18
N GLN A 171 -14.26 23.74 5.73
CA GLN A 171 -15.14 22.79 6.44
C GLN A 171 -14.50 22.28 7.72
N TYR A 172 -13.18 22.07 7.71
CA TYR A 172 -12.43 21.71 8.91
C TYR A 172 -12.52 22.82 9.97
N GLN A 173 -12.29 24.07 9.57
CA GLN A 173 -12.35 25.23 10.46
C GLN A 173 -13.73 25.38 11.13
N LYS A 174 -14.83 25.20 10.37
CA LYS A 174 -16.21 25.34 10.87
C LYS A 174 -16.68 24.15 11.73
N SER A 175 -16.14 22.96 11.47
CA SER A 175 -16.56 21.73 12.17
C SER A 175 -16.18 21.73 13.65
N LYS A 176 -17.04 21.15 14.49
CA LYS A 176 -16.84 20.97 15.93
C LYS A 176 -16.75 19.49 16.32
N ARG A 177 -17.46 18.61 15.60
CA ARG A 177 -17.48 17.16 15.81
C ARG A 177 -16.93 16.48 14.57
N ILE A 178 -15.71 15.95 14.66
CA ILE A 178 -14.96 15.42 13.54
C ILE A 178 -14.71 13.93 13.74
N SER A 179 -14.97 13.14 12.71
CA SER A 179 -14.48 11.77 12.61
C SER A 179 -13.22 11.71 11.75
N ILE A 180 -12.22 10.96 12.23
CA ILE A 180 -10.97 10.73 11.52
C ILE A 180 -10.48 9.31 11.76
N PHE A 181 -9.89 8.69 10.74
CA PHE A 181 -9.35 7.34 10.84
C PHE A 181 -7.97 7.33 11.51
N LEU A 182 -7.63 6.21 12.15
CA LEU A 182 -6.27 5.94 12.62
C LEU A 182 -5.51 5.24 11.50
N SER A 183 -4.45 5.88 11.03
CA SER A 183 -3.79 5.56 9.75
C SER A 183 -3.14 4.17 9.73
N MET A 184 -3.40 3.42 8.67
CA MET A 184 -2.58 2.26 8.30
C MET A 184 -1.36 2.67 7.47
N PRO A 185 -0.33 1.80 7.33
CA PRO A 185 0.90 2.14 6.61
C PRO A 185 0.71 2.59 5.15
N ASP A 186 -0.39 2.17 4.50
CA ASP A 186 -0.76 2.51 3.13
C ASP A 186 -1.80 3.66 3.05
N GLU A 187 -2.05 4.36 4.16
CA GLU A 187 -2.98 5.49 4.26
C GLU A 187 -2.25 6.79 4.65
N VAL A 188 -2.90 7.93 4.43
CA VAL A 188 -2.35 9.24 4.79
C VAL A 188 -2.30 9.36 6.30
N GLU A 189 -1.11 9.61 6.86
CA GLU A 189 -0.92 9.84 8.30
C GLU A 189 -1.82 10.97 8.83
N THR A 190 -2.48 10.71 9.96
CA THR A 190 -3.53 11.55 10.53
C THR A 190 -3.23 12.02 11.95
N GLU A 191 -2.17 11.54 12.61
CA GLU A 191 -1.91 11.83 14.02
C GLU A 191 -1.77 13.33 14.30
N GLU A 192 -1.06 14.09 13.47
CA GLU A 192 -0.94 15.55 13.64
C GLU A 192 -2.26 16.30 13.40
N ILE A 193 -3.12 15.79 12.51
CA ILE A 193 -4.46 16.33 12.32
C ILE A 193 -5.27 16.08 13.61
N ILE A 194 -5.17 14.90 14.21
CA ILE A 194 -5.83 14.59 15.49
C ILE A 194 -5.34 15.52 16.60
N ARG A 195 -4.03 15.75 16.71
CA ARG A 195 -3.46 16.70 17.66
C ARG A 195 -4.02 18.11 17.45
N ASP A 196 -4.15 18.56 16.21
CA ASP A 196 -4.77 19.87 15.91
C ASP A 196 -6.26 19.93 16.28
N ILE A 197 -7.03 18.87 16.01
CA ILE A 197 -8.45 18.77 16.42
C ILE A 197 -8.60 19.04 17.92
N PHE A 198 -7.75 18.40 18.74
CA PHE A 198 -7.73 18.62 20.19
C PHE A 198 -7.24 20.03 20.57
N ARG A 199 -6.18 20.56 19.95
CA ARG A 199 -5.68 21.93 20.20
C ARG A 199 -6.75 22.99 19.92
N GLN A 200 -7.60 22.77 18.92
CA GLN A 200 -8.70 23.66 18.54
C GLN A 200 -9.96 23.48 19.40
N GLY A 201 -9.93 22.60 20.41
CA GLY A 201 -11.08 22.32 21.28
C GLY A 201 -12.24 21.62 20.58
N LYS A 202 -11.98 20.95 19.46
CA LYS A 202 -12.97 20.17 18.71
C LYS A 202 -13.11 18.76 19.32
N THR A 203 -14.23 18.10 19.07
CA THR A 203 -14.48 16.72 19.52
C THR A 203 -14.02 15.74 18.44
N CYS A 204 -13.12 14.83 18.80
CA CYS A 204 -12.55 13.83 17.89
C CYS A 204 -13.22 12.47 18.06
N PHE A 205 -13.63 11.85 16.97
CA PHE A 205 -14.16 10.50 16.91
C PHE A 205 -13.33 9.61 15.98
N VAL A 206 -13.10 8.37 16.36
CA VAL A 206 -12.36 7.37 15.58
C VAL A 206 -13.20 6.12 15.33
N PRO A 207 -12.96 5.38 14.22
CA PRO A 207 -13.72 4.18 13.92
C PRO A 207 -13.43 3.06 14.91
N ARG A 208 -14.49 2.36 15.34
CA ARG A 208 -14.43 1.03 15.95
C ARG A 208 -15.15 0.04 15.05
N TYR A 209 -14.44 -0.96 14.58
CA TYR A 209 -14.96 -2.00 13.69
C TYR A 209 -15.48 -3.19 14.49
N ARG A 210 -16.67 -3.68 14.15
CA ARG A 210 -17.25 -4.94 14.61
C ARG A 210 -17.27 -5.94 13.45
N PHE A 211 -16.26 -6.82 13.45
CA PHE A 211 -16.00 -7.73 12.33
C PHE A 211 -17.09 -8.78 12.13
N GLN A 212 -17.87 -9.09 13.17
CA GLN A 212 -18.89 -10.15 13.12
C GLN A 212 -20.08 -9.77 12.21
N ASN A 213 -20.37 -8.47 12.05
CA ASN A 213 -21.54 -7.98 11.32
C ASN A 213 -21.24 -6.82 10.36
N ASN A 214 -19.97 -6.60 10.01
CA ASN A 214 -19.51 -5.48 9.17
C ASN A 214 -20.06 -4.11 9.64
N HIS A 215 -20.20 -3.93 10.95
CA HIS A 215 -20.68 -2.69 11.55
C HIS A 215 -19.51 -1.83 12.03
N MET A 216 -19.61 -0.52 11.86
CA MET A 216 -18.63 0.44 12.34
C MET A 216 -19.33 1.56 13.09
N ASP A 217 -18.79 1.95 14.24
CA ASP A 217 -19.21 3.12 14.99
C ASP A 217 -18.07 4.13 15.06
N MET A 218 -18.40 5.41 15.20
CA MET A 218 -17.41 6.46 15.47
C MET A 218 -17.46 6.81 16.95
N LEU A 219 -16.39 6.52 17.67
CA LEU A 219 -16.30 6.67 19.11
C LEU A 219 -15.35 7.77 19.51
N ARG A 220 -15.72 8.51 20.54
CA ARG A 220 -14.95 9.65 21.01
C ARG A 220 -13.59 9.22 21.57
N LEU A 221 -12.55 9.96 21.18
CA LEU A 221 -11.25 9.97 21.85
C LEU A 221 -11.25 10.99 22.99
N THR A 222 -10.56 10.68 24.09
CA THR A 222 -10.44 11.59 25.24
C THR A 222 -9.21 12.49 25.14
N SER A 223 -8.13 12.00 24.52
CA SER A 223 -6.90 12.74 24.25
C SER A 223 -6.18 12.15 23.03
N PRO A 224 -5.22 12.87 22.41
CA PRO A 224 -4.41 12.30 21.35
C PRO A 224 -3.44 11.22 21.87
N ASP A 225 -2.94 11.36 23.11
CA ASP A 225 -1.96 10.43 23.69
C ASP A 225 -2.53 9.02 23.91
N GLU A 226 -3.86 8.93 24.09
CA GLU A 226 -4.61 7.69 24.24
C GLU A 226 -4.48 6.74 23.03
N ILE A 227 -4.23 7.26 21.82
CA ILE A 227 -4.11 6.45 20.59
C ILE A 227 -3.06 5.35 20.76
N SER A 228 -1.95 5.67 21.42
CA SER A 228 -0.83 4.75 21.67
C SER A 228 -1.19 3.60 22.63
N LEU A 229 -2.27 3.74 23.39
CA LEU A 229 -2.74 2.79 24.39
C LEU A 229 -3.88 1.90 23.86
N LEU A 230 -4.43 2.23 22.68
CA LEU A 230 -5.53 1.47 22.09
C LEU A 230 -5.10 0.04 21.72
N PRO A 231 -5.96 -0.97 21.94
CA PRO A 231 -5.69 -2.31 21.45
C PRO A 231 -5.68 -2.34 19.92
N ARG A 232 -4.90 -3.29 19.38
CA ARG A 232 -4.88 -3.59 17.95
C ARG A 232 -5.85 -4.73 17.65
N THR A 233 -6.59 -4.59 16.57
CA THR A 233 -7.38 -5.69 15.99
C THR A 233 -6.47 -6.74 15.35
N SER A 234 -7.04 -7.88 14.94
CA SER A 234 -6.33 -8.89 14.14
C SER A 234 -5.84 -8.36 12.78
N TRP A 235 -6.33 -7.20 12.35
CA TRP A 235 -5.93 -6.51 11.11
C TRP A 235 -4.88 -5.43 11.38
N ASN A 236 -4.30 -5.41 12.59
CA ASN A 236 -3.30 -4.44 13.03
C ASN A 236 -3.78 -2.98 13.07
N ILE A 237 -5.10 -2.76 13.09
CA ILE A 237 -5.74 -1.45 13.20
C ILE A 237 -5.93 -1.12 14.68
N LEU A 238 -5.52 0.07 15.11
CA LEU A 238 -5.81 0.61 16.45
C LEU A 238 -7.28 1.00 16.54
N GLN A 239 -7.97 0.59 17.61
CA GLN A 239 -9.33 1.03 17.88
C GLN A 239 -9.67 0.93 19.38
N PRO A 240 -10.71 1.63 19.87
CA PRO A 240 -11.22 1.40 21.21
C PRO A 240 -11.64 -0.06 21.48
N GLY A 241 -11.39 -0.53 22.70
CA GLY A 241 -11.75 -1.88 23.14
C GLY A 241 -13.26 -2.16 23.10
N GLU A 242 -13.64 -3.44 23.05
CA GLU A 242 -15.06 -3.85 23.02
C GLU A 242 -15.76 -3.54 24.35
N ASP A 243 -15.07 -3.70 25.48
CA ASP A 243 -15.61 -3.50 26.82
C ASP A 243 -15.68 -2.02 27.26
N GLU A 244 -15.17 -1.11 26.43
CA GLU A 244 -15.15 0.32 26.75
C GLU A 244 -16.44 1.02 26.32
N VAL A 245 -17.15 1.57 27.31
CA VAL A 245 -18.30 2.44 27.07
C VAL A 245 -17.80 3.84 26.71
N ARG A 246 -18.03 4.24 25.46
CA ARG A 246 -17.64 5.54 24.92
C ARG A 246 -18.80 6.24 24.24
N GLU A 247 -18.70 7.56 24.17
CA GLU A 247 -19.63 8.37 23.39
C GLU A 247 -19.57 7.97 21.90
N GLU A 248 -20.69 7.50 21.36
CA GLU A 248 -20.87 7.26 19.93
C GLU A 248 -21.38 8.54 19.25
N ALA A 249 -20.79 8.89 18.11
CA ALA A 249 -21.09 10.14 17.43
C ALA A 249 -22.58 10.28 17.05
N LEU A 250 -23.17 9.22 16.47
CA LEU A 250 -24.56 9.24 15.99
C LEU A 250 -25.60 9.25 17.13
N SER A 251 -25.24 8.79 18.33
CA SER A 251 -26.16 8.83 19.49
C SER A 251 -26.14 10.17 20.22
N THR A 252 -25.18 11.05 19.90
CA THR A 252 -24.91 12.31 20.61
C THR A 252 -24.89 13.54 19.71
N GLY A 253 -25.64 13.50 18.60
CA GLY A 253 -25.85 14.64 17.71
C GLY A 253 -25.09 14.60 16.38
N GLY A 254 -24.50 13.46 16.03
CA GLY A 254 -23.88 13.24 14.73
C GLY A 254 -22.47 13.83 14.59
N LEU A 255 -22.09 14.11 13.35
CA LEU A 255 -20.77 14.60 12.94
C LEU A 255 -20.93 15.77 11.97
N ASP A 256 -20.01 16.73 12.04
CA ASP A 256 -19.94 17.85 11.09
C ASP A 256 -19.05 17.50 9.89
N LEU A 257 -17.96 16.76 10.15
CA LEU A 257 -16.93 16.40 9.16
C LEU A 257 -16.45 14.96 9.39
N ILE A 258 -16.29 14.22 8.30
CA ILE A 258 -15.73 12.86 8.30
C ILE A 258 -14.55 12.82 7.33
N PHE A 259 -13.36 12.50 7.85
CA PHE A 259 -12.23 12.11 7.03
C PHE A 259 -12.33 10.64 6.65
N VAL A 260 -12.30 10.35 5.35
CA VAL A 260 -12.57 9.02 4.80
C VAL A 260 -11.30 8.42 4.16
N PRO A 261 -10.85 7.22 4.57
CA PRO A 261 -9.75 6.51 3.93
C PRO A 261 -10.24 5.66 2.74
N GLY A 262 -9.31 5.24 1.89
CA GLY A 262 -9.61 4.41 0.73
C GLY A 262 -8.35 3.96 -0.01
N LEU A 263 -8.49 2.91 -0.82
CA LEU A 263 -7.43 2.39 -1.69
C LEU A 263 -7.33 3.18 -3.00
N GLY A 264 -8.42 3.80 -3.42
CA GLY A 264 -8.47 4.59 -4.64
C GLY A 264 -9.65 5.56 -4.65
N PHE A 265 -9.49 6.66 -5.37
CA PHE A 265 -10.49 7.72 -5.51
C PHE A 265 -10.49 8.24 -6.94
N ASP A 266 -11.61 8.77 -7.42
CA ASP A 266 -11.63 9.56 -8.66
C ASP A 266 -12.09 11.00 -8.44
N LYS A 267 -11.99 11.82 -9.50
CA LYS A 267 -12.37 13.24 -9.47
C LYS A 267 -13.88 13.47 -9.27
N HIS A 268 -14.70 12.43 -9.30
CA HIS A 268 -16.14 12.50 -9.05
C HIS A 268 -16.50 12.15 -7.60
N GLY A 269 -15.51 11.90 -6.73
CA GLY A 269 -15.72 11.52 -5.35
C GLY A 269 -16.10 10.05 -5.17
N ASN A 270 -15.98 9.21 -6.21
CA ASN A 270 -16.12 7.78 -6.04
C ASN A 270 -14.91 7.23 -5.28
N ARG A 271 -15.12 6.20 -4.46
CA ARG A 271 -14.13 5.66 -3.53
C ARG A 271 -14.07 4.14 -3.61
N LEU A 272 -12.86 3.60 -3.74
CA LEU A 272 -12.57 2.18 -3.61
C LEU A 272 -12.15 1.88 -2.17
N GLY A 273 -13.00 1.23 -1.40
CA GLY A 273 -12.68 0.74 -0.06
C GLY A 273 -11.89 -0.59 -0.07
N ARG A 274 -11.66 -1.16 1.11
CA ARG A 274 -11.03 -2.50 1.28
C ARG A 274 -12.01 -3.68 1.10
N GLY A 275 -13.19 -3.43 0.51
CA GLY A 275 -14.18 -4.47 0.16
C GLY A 275 -15.17 -4.89 1.25
N LYS A 276 -15.15 -4.28 2.45
CA LYS A 276 -16.11 -4.60 3.54
C LYS A 276 -17.28 -3.64 3.68
N GLY A 277 -17.31 -2.53 2.93
CA GLY A 277 -18.45 -1.59 2.94
C GLY A 277 -18.71 -0.86 4.27
N TYR A 278 -17.74 -0.83 5.20
CA TYR A 278 -17.90 -0.18 6.51
C TYR A 278 -18.27 1.30 6.39
N TYR A 279 -17.51 2.04 5.58
CA TYR A 279 -17.75 3.47 5.39
C TYR A 279 -19.06 3.71 4.63
N ASP A 280 -19.38 2.92 3.61
CA ASP A 280 -20.63 3.06 2.84
C ASP A 280 -21.86 2.85 3.74
N SER A 281 -21.80 1.80 4.58
CA SER A 281 -22.82 1.51 5.59
C SER A 281 -22.95 2.62 6.64
N TYR A 282 -21.82 3.15 7.12
CA TYR A 282 -21.81 4.22 8.13
C TYR A 282 -22.33 5.55 7.55
N LEU A 283 -21.87 5.94 6.36
CA LEU A 283 -22.33 7.15 5.69
C LEU A 283 -23.82 7.09 5.36
N THR A 284 -24.33 5.91 4.97
CA THR A 284 -25.77 5.69 4.80
C THR A 284 -26.55 5.92 6.11
N ARG A 285 -26.03 5.45 7.25
CA ARG A 285 -26.63 5.75 8.57
C ARG A 285 -26.58 7.24 8.90
N CYS A 286 -25.52 7.96 8.54
CA CYS A 286 -25.45 9.42 8.71
C CYS A 286 -26.55 10.13 7.90
N LEU A 287 -26.79 9.71 6.64
CA LEU A 287 -27.83 10.28 5.77
C LEU A 287 -29.25 10.08 6.29
N GLN A 288 -29.47 9.05 7.12
CA GLN A 288 -30.77 8.78 7.75
C GLN A 288 -31.04 9.67 8.97
N GLN A 289 -30.03 10.37 9.51
CA GLN A 289 -30.23 11.33 10.59
C GLN A 289 -30.79 12.65 10.04
N ARG A 290 -31.87 13.15 10.66
CA ARG A 290 -32.75 14.18 10.07
C ARG A 290 -32.21 15.63 10.12
N ASP A 291 -31.15 15.90 10.88
CA ASP A 291 -30.79 17.28 11.23
C ASP A 291 -29.66 17.88 10.38
N SER A 292 -28.61 17.11 10.01
CA SER A 292 -27.61 17.56 9.03
C SER A 292 -26.72 16.41 8.52
N LYS A 293 -26.42 16.42 7.22
CA LYS A 293 -25.44 15.51 6.62
C LYS A 293 -24.02 16.00 6.96
N PRO A 294 -23.12 15.13 7.46
CA PRO A 294 -21.71 15.47 7.62
C PRO A 294 -21.05 15.76 6.26
N TYR A 295 -20.16 16.74 6.21
CA TYR A 295 -19.28 16.89 5.04
C TYR A 295 -18.23 15.78 5.05
N THR A 296 -17.92 15.22 3.89
CA THR A 296 -16.99 14.08 3.77
C THR A 296 -15.78 14.48 2.93
N VAL A 297 -14.59 14.29 3.50
CA VAL A 297 -13.31 14.59 2.86
C VAL A 297 -12.46 13.33 2.83
N ALA A 298 -12.15 12.83 1.64
CA ALA A 298 -11.16 11.79 1.48
C ALA A 298 -9.75 12.38 1.58
N LEU A 299 -8.88 11.74 2.38
CA LEU A 299 -7.45 12.04 2.40
C LEU A 299 -6.73 11.00 1.55
N ALA A 300 -6.11 11.43 0.47
CA ALA A 300 -5.50 10.53 -0.51
C ALA A 300 -4.05 10.89 -0.83
N PHE A 301 -3.25 9.86 -1.08
CA PHE A 301 -2.02 9.98 -1.86
C PHE A 301 -2.36 10.22 -3.33
N ARG A 302 -1.45 10.85 -4.07
CA ARG A 302 -1.63 11.08 -5.49
C ARG A 302 -1.78 9.76 -6.27
N GLU A 303 -1.06 8.74 -5.84
CA GLU A 303 -1.06 7.38 -6.40
C GLU A 303 -2.40 6.67 -6.20
N GLN A 304 -3.24 7.16 -5.29
CA GLN A 304 -4.60 6.66 -5.07
C GLN A 304 -5.62 7.34 -5.99
N MET A 305 -5.22 8.34 -6.79
CA MET A 305 -6.10 8.96 -7.76
C MET A 305 -6.19 8.13 -9.05
N CYS A 306 -7.37 7.56 -9.29
CA CYS A 306 -7.73 6.79 -10.47
C CYS A 306 -8.46 7.68 -11.50
N LEU A 307 -8.41 7.27 -12.78
CA LEU A 307 -9.23 7.91 -13.82
C LEU A 307 -10.72 7.69 -13.58
N ARG A 308 -11.08 6.47 -13.14
CA ARG A 308 -12.45 6.09 -12.80
C ARG A 308 -12.40 4.95 -11.80
N VAL A 309 -13.15 5.10 -10.71
CA VAL A 309 -13.38 4.01 -9.75
C VAL A 309 -14.63 3.24 -10.16
N PRO A 310 -14.59 1.90 -10.26
CA PRO A 310 -15.81 1.08 -10.40
C PRO A 310 -16.68 1.24 -9.16
N VAL A 311 -17.98 1.48 -9.36
CA VAL A 311 -18.96 1.66 -8.27
C VAL A 311 -20.25 0.89 -8.53
N ASP A 312 -20.95 0.54 -7.47
CA ASP A 312 -22.32 0.01 -7.48
C ASP A 312 -23.36 1.02 -6.90
N GLU A 313 -24.58 0.56 -6.65
CA GLU A 313 -25.69 1.37 -6.11
C GLU A 313 -25.63 1.61 -4.58
N HIS A 314 -24.81 0.86 -3.87
CA HIS A 314 -24.58 0.95 -2.43
C HIS A 314 -23.36 1.79 -2.07
N ASP A 315 -22.47 2.05 -3.03
CA ASP A 315 -21.29 2.91 -2.84
C ASP A 315 -21.68 4.38 -2.61
N VAL A 316 -21.16 4.95 -1.51
CA VAL A 316 -21.44 6.35 -1.15
C VAL A 316 -20.27 7.24 -1.56
N ARG A 317 -20.56 8.26 -2.39
CA ARG A 317 -19.58 9.26 -2.80
C ARG A 317 -19.18 10.16 -1.65
N VAL A 318 -17.90 10.54 -1.63
CA VAL A 318 -17.40 11.62 -0.78
C VAL A 318 -17.64 12.98 -1.44
N ASP A 319 -17.78 14.03 -0.64
CA ASP A 319 -18.00 15.39 -1.14
C ASP A 319 -16.71 15.96 -1.75
N GLU A 320 -15.54 15.58 -1.22
CA GLU A 320 -14.25 16.10 -1.66
C GLU A 320 -13.12 15.08 -1.49
N VAL A 321 -12.11 15.13 -2.37
CA VAL A 321 -10.88 14.34 -2.27
C VAL A 321 -9.69 15.28 -2.20
N LEU A 322 -9.01 15.32 -1.05
CA LEU A 322 -7.77 16.07 -0.86
C LEU A 322 -6.56 15.18 -1.16
N TYR A 323 -5.77 15.59 -2.14
CA TYR A 323 -4.51 14.96 -2.51
C TYR A 323 -3.45 16.01 -2.89
N GLU A 324 -2.21 15.58 -3.09
CA GLU A 324 -1.13 16.43 -3.57
C GLU A 324 -1.17 16.54 -5.10
N ASP A 325 -1.37 17.75 -5.62
CA ASP A 325 -1.08 18.04 -7.02
C ASP A 325 0.45 18.11 -7.18
N SER A 326 0.98 17.50 -8.24
CA SER A 326 2.38 17.76 -8.60
C SER A 326 2.53 19.23 -8.93
N THR A 327 3.31 19.93 -8.11
CA THR A 327 4.08 21.08 -8.57
C THR A 327 5.06 20.69 -9.66
#